data_AF-A0A7L5AAH2-F1
#
_entry.id   AF-A0A7L5AAH2-F1
#
_cell.length_a   1.000
_cell.length_b   1.000
_cell.length_c   1.000
_cell.angle_alpha   90.00
_cell.angle_beta   90.00
_cell.angle_gamma   90.00
#
_symmetry.space_group_name_H-M   'P 1'
#
loop_
_entity.id
_entity.type
_entity.pdbx_description
1 polymer ?
#
loop_
_entity_poly.entity_id
_entity_poly.type
_entity_poly.pdbx_seq_one_letter_code
_entity_poly.pdbx_strand_id
1 'polypeptide(L)'
;MSETQEVLLDLAKLRIIRLHDRNRSFTLFCRRIERADWLAYFAAIRITSEQTGAKRANTMDFETPRVMLAERVLLKAEGYKVAGFDKLEDVPNWQSRLPLSHRRQLGATLANVRSSEASEDFVIHAEAEEVLLDAAWSAVHLIGDSWAMNEYQGLKHILKTPTDAQYKRYNQESSRSIVVGGSRSGKTIYTGAHAVLCDLYDELILSVEGYSVDGKPLTSVEQIRAEMDLHHKFSAAQELFNPNGTVSTEAAEQE
;
A
#
# COMPACT_ATOMS: atom_id res chain seq x y z
N MET A 1 -19.21 30.97 -8.51
CA MET A 1 -18.11 30.10 -8.07
C MET A 1 -18.57 28.69 -8.34
N SER A 2 -17.92 27.98 -9.26
CA SER A 2 -18.23 26.56 -9.52
C SER A 2 -17.73 25.79 -8.31
N GLU A 3 -18.61 25.13 -7.55
CA GLU A 3 -18.19 24.10 -6.61
C GLU A 3 -17.42 23.06 -7.41
N THR A 4 -16.11 22.97 -7.20
CA THR A 4 -15.33 21.84 -7.70
C THR A 4 -15.87 20.61 -6.98
N GLN A 5 -16.64 19.79 -7.70
CA GLN A 5 -17.17 18.55 -7.14
C GLN A 5 -15.99 17.69 -6.71
N GLU A 6 -15.81 17.53 -5.40
CA GLU A 6 -14.70 16.77 -4.83
C GLU A 6 -14.83 15.30 -5.27
N VAL A 7 -13.80 14.80 -5.95
CA VAL A 7 -13.81 13.44 -6.50
C VAL A 7 -13.40 12.47 -5.40
N LEU A 8 -14.37 11.74 -4.86
CA LEU A 8 -14.13 10.77 -3.80
C LEU A 8 -13.48 9.48 -4.33
N LEU A 9 -12.51 8.97 -3.59
CA LEU A 9 -11.93 7.65 -3.82
C LEU A 9 -12.94 6.57 -3.42
N ASP A 10 -13.43 5.82 -4.41
CA ASP A 10 -14.41 4.75 -4.18
C ASP A 10 -13.70 3.41 -3.90
N LEU A 11 -13.78 2.98 -2.64
CA LEU A 11 -13.12 1.78 -2.12
C LEU A 11 -13.75 0.47 -2.61
N ALA A 12 -15.01 0.51 -3.08
CA ALA A 12 -15.71 -0.68 -3.58
C ALA A 12 -15.45 -0.96 -5.06
N LYS A 13 -14.97 0.03 -5.81
CA LYS A 13 -14.70 -0.12 -7.25
C LYS A 13 -13.50 -1.03 -7.51
N LEU A 14 -13.59 -1.78 -8.61
CA LEU A 14 -12.47 -2.55 -9.14
C LEU A 14 -11.28 -1.64 -9.40
N ARG A 15 -10.07 -2.10 -9.06
CA ARG A 15 -8.86 -1.38 -9.41
C ARG A 15 -8.47 -1.72 -10.84
N ILE A 16 -8.46 -0.72 -11.72
CA ILE A 16 -8.08 -0.87 -13.12
C ILE A 16 -6.74 -0.19 -13.33
N ILE A 17 -5.70 -0.96 -13.63
CA ILE A 17 -4.33 -0.47 -13.79
C ILE A 17 -3.94 -0.59 -15.26
N ARG A 18 -3.46 0.50 -15.85
CA ARG A 18 -2.95 0.51 -17.22
C ARG A 18 -1.44 0.66 -17.23
N LEU A 19 -0.78 -0.22 -17.97
CA LEU A 19 0.67 -0.22 -18.15
C LEU A 19 1.01 0.10 -19.60
N HIS A 20 2.13 0.79 -19.80
CA HIS A 20 2.69 1.05 -21.12
C HIS A 20 4.08 0.38 -21.21
N ASP A 21 4.23 -0.55 -22.16
CA ASP A 21 5.50 -1.21 -22.45
C ASP A 21 5.67 -1.38 -23.97
N ARG A 22 6.84 -1.01 -24.50
CA ARG A 22 7.21 -1.13 -25.93
C ARG A 22 6.13 -0.63 -26.90
N ASN A 23 5.61 0.58 -26.68
CA ASN A 23 4.55 1.21 -27.48
C ASN A 23 3.21 0.43 -27.48
N ARG A 24 2.97 -0.43 -26.49
CA ARG A 24 1.70 -1.12 -26.29
C ARG A 24 1.13 -0.80 -24.92
N SER A 25 -0.19 -0.80 -24.85
CA SER A 25 -0.93 -0.63 -23.61
C SER A 25 -1.51 -1.95 -23.16
N PHE A 26 -1.45 -2.18 -21.85
CA PHE A 26 -2.00 -3.35 -21.19
C PHE A 26 -2.95 -2.88 -20.09
N THR A 27 -4.11 -3.52 -19.97
CA THR A 27 -5.10 -3.18 -18.93
C THR A 27 -5.23 -4.36 -18.00
N LEU A 28 -5.01 -4.13 -16.71
CA LEU A 28 -5.06 -5.13 -15.65
C LEU A 28 -6.24 -4.79 -14.73
N PHE A 29 -7.14 -5.76 -14.54
CA PHE A 29 -8.32 -5.60 -13.70
C PHE A 29 -8.11 -6.41 -12.43
N CYS A 30 -8.15 -5.73 -11.30
CA CYS A 30 -7.98 -6.35 -9.99
C CYS A 30 -9.30 -6.33 -9.24
N ARG A 31 -9.62 -7.43 -8.55
CA ARG A 31 -10.70 -7.43 -7.54
C ARG A 31 -10.34 -6.48 -6.41
N ARG A 32 -11.33 -6.17 -5.57
CA ARG A 32 -11.09 -5.55 -4.27
C ARG A 32 -10.04 -6.37 -3.52
N ILE A 33 -9.03 -5.68 -3.00
CA ILE A 33 -7.98 -6.29 -2.18
C ILE A 33 -8.55 -6.50 -0.79
N GLU A 34 -8.54 -7.74 -0.32
CA GLU A 34 -9.14 -8.08 0.96
C GLU A 34 -8.11 -7.98 2.09
N ARG A 35 -8.59 -7.92 3.34
CA ARG A 35 -7.73 -7.93 4.54
C ARG A 35 -6.72 -9.08 4.49
N ALA A 36 -7.15 -10.28 4.07
CA ALA A 36 -6.28 -11.45 4.00
C ALA A 36 -5.14 -11.31 2.97
N ASP A 37 -5.37 -10.62 1.85
CA ASP A 37 -4.33 -10.36 0.85
C ASP A 37 -3.28 -9.39 1.37
N TRP A 38 -3.72 -8.31 2.03
CA TRP A 38 -2.82 -7.35 2.62
C TRP A 38 -2.01 -7.94 3.78
N LEU A 39 -2.63 -8.75 4.64
CA LEU A 39 -1.91 -9.46 5.70
C LEU A 39 -0.88 -10.43 5.12
N ALA A 40 -1.20 -11.15 4.04
CA ALA A 40 -0.25 -12.01 3.35
C ALA A 40 0.91 -11.20 2.73
N TYR A 41 0.61 -10.04 2.13
CA TYR A 41 1.60 -9.09 1.61
C TYR A 41 2.55 -8.61 2.72
N PHE A 42 2.02 -8.06 3.82
CA PHE A 42 2.83 -7.57 4.93
C PHE A 42 3.64 -8.67 5.61
N ALA A 43 3.06 -9.86 5.78
CA ALA A 43 3.75 -11.01 6.34
C ALA A 43 4.85 -11.56 5.44
N ALA A 44 4.88 -11.21 4.15
CA ALA A 44 5.93 -11.60 3.21
C ALA A 44 7.08 -10.57 3.14
N ILE A 45 6.89 -9.34 3.63
CA ILE A 45 7.97 -8.34 3.70
C ILE A 45 9.05 -8.84 4.65
N ARG A 46 10.31 -8.78 4.19
CA ARG A 46 11.47 -9.22 4.96
C ARG A 46 12.52 -8.13 4.99
N ILE A 47 12.85 -7.69 6.19
CA ILE A 47 14.04 -6.87 6.47
C ILE A 47 15.04 -7.80 7.13
N THR A 48 16.18 -8.03 6.49
CA THR A 48 17.21 -8.93 6.98
C THR A 48 18.50 -8.18 7.19
N SER A 49 19.13 -8.37 8.34
CA SER A 49 20.47 -7.88 8.64
C SER A 49 21.40 -9.08 8.73
N GLU A 50 22.39 -9.14 7.85
CA GLU A 50 23.42 -10.18 7.84
C GLU A 50 24.77 -9.57 8.22
N GLN A 51 25.50 -10.25 9.09
CA GLN A 51 26.86 -9.87 9.46
C GLN A 51 27.86 -10.84 8.84
N THR A 52 28.72 -10.32 7.97
CA THR A 52 29.81 -11.07 7.32
C THR A 52 31.14 -10.45 7.75
N GLY A 53 31.74 -11.01 8.81
CA GLY A 53 32.92 -10.45 9.45
C GLY A 53 32.65 -9.09 10.09
N ALA A 54 33.35 -8.05 9.64
CA ALA A 54 33.18 -6.67 10.12
C ALA A 54 32.06 -5.91 9.37
N LYS A 55 31.51 -6.46 8.28
CA LYS A 55 30.48 -5.80 7.47
C LYS A 55 29.09 -6.23 7.90
N ARG A 56 28.19 -5.26 8.02
CA ARG A 56 26.74 -5.47 8.20
C ARG A 56 26.05 -5.08 6.89
N ALA A 57 25.28 -5.99 6.32
CA ALA A 57 24.43 -5.74 5.17
C ALA A 57 22.97 -5.81 5.60
N ASN A 58 22.21 -4.76 5.33
CA ASN A 58 20.76 -4.76 5.50
C ASN A 58 20.13 -4.95 4.11
N THR A 59 19.24 -5.92 3.98
CA THR A 59 18.48 -6.17 2.75
C THR A 59 17.00 -6.11 3.08
N MET A 60 16.24 -5.44 2.22
CA MET A 60 14.81 -5.26 2.37
C MET A 60 14.14 -5.70 1.08
N ASP A 61 13.24 -6.68 1.17
CA ASP A 61 12.51 -7.21 0.01
C ASP A 61 11.03 -6.80 0.07
N PHE A 62 10.68 -5.83 -0.79
CA PHE A 62 9.30 -5.47 -1.08
C PHE A 62 8.81 -5.99 -2.44
N GLU A 63 9.73 -6.38 -3.32
CA GLU A 63 9.40 -6.74 -4.70
C GLU A 63 8.73 -8.11 -4.76
N THR A 64 9.22 -9.09 -3.98
CA THR A 64 8.57 -10.40 -3.92
C THR A 64 7.13 -10.32 -3.39
N PRO A 65 6.87 -9.65 -2.24
CA PRO A 65 5.50 -9.44 -1.77
C PRO A 65 4.60 -8.71 -2.77
N ARG A 66 5.10 -7.67 -3.45
CA ARG A 66 4.34 -6.91 -4.46
C ARG A 66 3.89 -7.79 -5.62
N VAL A 67 4.78 -8.64 -6.13
CA VAL A 67 4.45 -9.59 -7.20
C VAL A 67 3.40 -10.61 -6.70
N MET A 68 3.56 -11.13 -5.49
CA MET A 68 2.57 -12.04 -4.90
C MET A 68 1.20 -11.39 -4.76
N LEU A 69 1.14 -10.15 -4.28
CA LEU A 69 -0.12 -9.39 -4.18
C LEU A 69 -0.76 -9.23 -5.55
N ALA A 70 0.01 -8.76 -6.54
CA ALA A 70 -0.45 -8.58 -7.91
C ALA A 70 -1.07 -9.86 -8.49
N GLU A 71 -0.40 -11.01 -8.34
CA GLU A 71 -0.91 -12.30 -8.82
C GLU A 71 -2.20 -12.75 -8.12
N ARG A 72 -2.33 -12.48 -6.81
CA ARG A 72 -3.48 -12.90 -6.00
C ARG A 72 -4.77 -12.14 -6.30
N VAL A 73 -4.66 -10.88 -6.72
CA VAL A 73 -5.83 -9.99 -6.89
C VAL A 73 -6.19 -9.77 -8.35
N LEU A 74 -5.35 -10.22 -9.28
CA LEU A 74 -5.58 -10.04 -10.71
C LEU A 74 -6.71 -10.97 -11.21
N LEU A 75 -7.75 -10.35 -11.76
CA LEU A 75 -8.93 -11.03 -12.32
C LEU A 75 -8.85 -11.22 -13.83
N LYS A 76 -8.34 -10.22 -14.54
CA LYS A 76 -8.37 -10.15 -16.01
C LYS A 76 -7.21 -9.29 -16.52
N ALA A 77 -6.69 -9.62 -17.70
CA ALA A 77 -5.61 -8.85 -18.31
C ALA A 77 -5.77 -8.74 -19.84
N GLU A 78 -5.80 -7.51 -20.33
CA GLU A 78 -5.95 -7.18 -21.75
C GLU A 78 -4.63 -6.69 -22.36
N GLY A 79 -4.47 -6.90 -23.66
CA GLY A 79 -3.29 -6.48 -24.43
C GLY A 79 -2.22 -7.58 -24.60
N TYR A 80 -2.39 -8.73 -23.94
CA TYR A 80 -1.48 -9.87 -24.03
C TYR A 80 -1.92 -10.84 -25.13
N LYS A 81 -0.94 -11.44 -25.81
CA LYS A 81 -1.16 -12.55 -26.75
C LYS A 81 -0.50 -13.80 -26.19
N VAL A 82 -1.19 -14.93 -26.29
CA VAL A 82 -0.65 -16.23 -25.90
C VAL A 82 -0.74 -17.19 -27.08
N ALA A 83 0.31 -17.99 -27.29
CA ALA A 83 0.30 -19.02 -28.31
C ALA A 83 -0.60 -20.18 -27.91
N GLY A 84 -1.53 -20.58 -28.79
CA GLY A 84 -2.38 -21.75 -28.60
C GLY A 84 -3.62 -21.52 -27.74
N PHE A 85 -3.90 -20.28 -27.34
CA PHE A 85 -5.09 -19.91 -26.58
C PHE A 85 -5.72 -18.64 -27.15
N ASP A 86 -7.05 -18.55 -27.13
CA ASP A 86 -7.78 -17.36 -27.59
C ASP A 86 -7.70 -16.23 -26.57
N LYS A 87 -7.68 -16.56 -25.27
CA LYS A 87 -7.57 -15.61 -24.16
C LYS A 87 -6.44 -16.01 -23.22
N LEU A 88 -5.83 -15.01 -22.58
CA LEU A 88 -4.79 -15.23 -21.59
C LEU A 88 -5.37 -15.97 -20.36
N GLU A 89 -6.62 -15.66 -20.00
CA GLU A 89 -7.32 -16.24 -18.86
C GLU A 89 -7.58 -17.75 -18.99
N ASP A 90 -7.52 -18.29 -20.20
CA ASP A 90 -7.68 -19.73 -20.46
C ASP A 90 -6.41 -20.53 -20.11
N VAL A 91 -5.29 -19.85 -19.87
CA VAL A 91 -4.02 -20.48 -19.49
C VAL A 91 -4.03 -20.79 -17.98
N PRO A 92 -3.72 -22.02 -17.55
CA PRO A 92 -3.61 -22.33 -16.13
C PRO A 92 -2.53 -21.47 -15.44
N ASN A 93 -2.89 -20.84 -14.31
CA ASN A 93 -2.04 -19.92 -13.56
C ASN A 93 -1.49 -18.77 -14.43
N TRP A 94 -2.30 -18.25 -15.35
CA TRP A 94 -1.89 -17.20 -16.28
C TRP A 94 -1.33 -15.94 -15.59
N GLN A 95 -1.76 -15.63 -14.36
CA GLN A 95 -1.30 -14.46 -13.61
C GLN A 95 0.23 -14.47 -13.48
N SER A 96 0.82 -15.62 -13.15
CA SER A 96 2.27 -15.77 -13.02
C SER A 96 3.01 -15.87 -14.36
N ARG A 97 2.27 -15.98 -15.48
CA ARG A 97 2.80 -15.99 -16.86
C ARG A 97 2.98 -14.60 -17.43
N LEU A 98 2.40 -13.57 -16.80
CA LEU A 98 2.64 -12.19 -17.18
C LEU A 98 4.14 -11.83 -17.04
N PRO A 99 4.66 -10.95 -17.91
CA PRO A 99 6.03 -10.43 -17.78
C PRO A 99 6.29 -9.94 -16.35
N LEU A 100 7.46 -10.29 -15.81
CA LEU A 100 7.80 -9.96 -14.42
C LEU A 100 7.78 -8.45 -14.17
N SER A 101 8.24 -7.65 -15.15
CA SER A 101 8.17 -6.18 -15.09
C SER A 101 6.75 -5.66 -14.87
N HIS A 102 5.76 -6.26 -15.55
CA HIS A 102 4.36 -5.85 -15.44
C HIS A 102 3.76 -6.23 -14.09
N ARG A 103 4.09 -7.42 -13.57
CA ARG A 103 3.66 -7.84 -12.23
C ARG A 103 4.26 -6.97 -11.13
N ARG A 104 5.54 -6.60 -11.25
CA ARG A 104 6.20 -5.66 -10.33
C ARG A 104 5.54 -4.28 -10.38
N GLN A 105 5.32 -3.74 -11.57
CA GLN A 105 4.66 -2.45 -11.73
C GLN A 105 3.24 -2.46 -11.17
N LEU A 106 2.46 -3.51 -11.45
CA LEU A 106 1.13 -3.70 -10.89
C LEU A 106 1.18 -3.71 -9.35
N GLY A 107 2.04 -4.53 -8.75
CA GLY A 107 2.18 -4.62 -7.30
C GLY A 107 2.60 -3.29 -6.66
N ALA A 108 3.53 -2.56 -7.30
CA ALA A 108 3.94 -1.24 -6.86
C ALA A 108 2.77 -0.23 -6.92
N THR A 109 1.99 -0.22 -8.00
CA THR A 109 0.81 0.65 -8.12
C THR A 109 -0.27 0.31 -7.10
N LEU A 110 -0.54 -0.97 -6.84
CA LEU A 110 -1.55 -1.38 -5.85
C LEU A 110 -1.17 -0.96 -4.42
N ALA A 111 0.12 -0.93 -4.11
CA ALA A 111 0.68 -0.50 -2.83
C ALA A 111 1.10 0.98 -2.81
N ASN A 112 0.71 1.78 -3.81
CA ASN A 112 1.08 3.19 -3.88
C ASN A 112 0.15 4.06 -3.03
N VAL A 113 0.44 4.09 -1.74
CA VAL A 113 -0.17 4.99 -0.75
C VAL A 113 0.98 5.64 0.03
N ARG A 114 1.04 6.97 0.04
CA ARG A 114 2.12 7.73 0.68
C ARG A 114 1.54 8.87 1.50
N SER A 115 2.30 9.39 2.45
CA SER A 115 1.93 10.61 3.17
C SER A 115 1.91 11.78 2.18
N SER A 116 0.87 12.62 2.26
CA SER A 116 0.83 13.88 1.50
C SER A 116 1.83 14.86 2.09
N GLU A 117 2.32 15.79 1.27
CA GLU A 117 3.10 16.91 1.78
C GLU A 117 2.25 17.74 2.76
N ALA A 118 2.87 18.24 3.83
CA ALA A 118 2.18 19.03 4.84
C ALA A 118 1.56 20.28 4.20
N SER A 119 0.25 20.44 4.37
CA SER A 119 -0.44 21.67 4.01
C SER A 119 0.00 22.80 4.93
N GLU A 120 0.18 24.01 4.39
CA GLU A 120 0.46 25.23 5.18
C GLU A 120 -0.67 25.53 6.19
N ASP A 121 -1.87 24.98 5.96
CA ASP A 121 -3.07 25.13 6.80
C ASP A 121 -3.20 24.05 7.90
N PHE A 122 -2.08 23.51 8.42
CA PHE A 122 -2.12 22.50 9.46
C PHE A 122 -2.72 23.04 10.77
N VAL A 123 -3.89 22.53 11.15
CA VAL A 123 -4.56 22.86 12.41
C VAL A 123 -4.21 21.80 13.45
N ILE A 124 -3.52 22.22 14.52
CA ILE A 124 -3.28 21.36 15.68
C ILE A 124 -4.58 21.25 16.48
N HIS A 125 -5.19 20.07 16.47
CA HIS A 125 -6.34 19.77 17.31
C HIS A 125 -5.89 19.15 18.63
N ALA A 126 -6.51 19.58 19.74
CA ALA A 126 -6.33 18.86 21.00
C ALA A 126 -7.02 17.49 20.88
N GLU A 127 -6.33 16.41 21.29
CA GLU A 127 -6.82 15.02 21.31
C GLU A 127 -7.04 14.36 19.93
N ALA A 128 -6.75 15.06 18.83
CA ALA A 128 -6.85 14.52 17.49
C ALA A 128 -5.68 14.95 16.62
N GLU A 129 -5.23 14.04 15.77
CA GLU A 129 -4.13 14.21 14.83
C GLU A 129 -4.69 14.04 13.42
N GLU A 130 -4.35 14.98 12.54
CA GLU A 130 -4.67 14.91 11.12
C GLU A 130 -3.53 14.22 10.36
N VAL A 131 -3.88 13.20 9.59
CA VAL A 131 -2.96 12.52 8.67
C VAL A 131 -3.52 12.60 7.26
N LEU A 132 -2.71 13.11 6.33
CA LEU A 132 -3.05 13.23 4.92
C LEU A 132 -2.29 12.18 4.12
N LEU A 133 -2.99 11.48 3.23
CA LEU A 133 -2.41 10.49 2.33
C LEU A 133 -2.69 10.83 0.86
N ASP A 134 -1.73 10.53 0.00
CA ASP A 134 -1.93 10.44 -1.44
C ASP A 134 -2.00 8.97 -1.86
N ALA A 135 -2.85 8.66 -2.83
CA ALA A 135 -2.97 7.30 -3.36
C ALA A 135 -3.21 7.26 -4.87
N ALA A 136 -2.53 6.32 -5.54
CA ALA A 136 -2.87 5.95 -6.91
C ALA A 136 -3.89 4.79 -6.88
N TRP A 137 -5.04 4.97 -7.56
CA TRP A 137 -6.14 3.99 -7.44
C TRP A 137 -6.49 3.27 -8.74
N SER A 138 -7.06 3.97 -9.71
CA SER A 138 -7.54 3.39 -10.97
C SER A 138 -7.37 4.35 -12.13
N ALA A 139 -7.16 3.82 -13.33
CA ALA A 139 -7.29 4.57 -14.56
C ALA A 139 -8.78 4.79 -14.85
N VAL A 140 -9.26 6.03 -14.68
CA VAL A 140 -10.68 6.36 -14.86
C VAL A 140 -10.91 7.30 -16.04
N HIS A 141 -9.90 8.07 -16.47
CA HIS A 141 -10.05 9.08 -17.52
C HIS A 141 -9.07 8.88 -18.68
N LEU A 142 -9.60 9.06 -19.89
CA LEU A 142 -8.84 9.26 -21.11
C LEU A 142 -8.46 10.76 -21.17
N ILE A 143 -7.17 11.08 -21.09
CA ILE A 143 -6.64 12.43 -21.31
C ILE A 143 -5.95 12.41 -22.69
N GLY A 144 -6.62 12.96 -23.70
CA GLY A 144 -6.17 12.82 -25.09
C GLY A 144 -6.28 11.37 -25.57
N ASP A 145 -5.15 10.76 -25.99
CA ASP A 145 -5.07 9.35 -26.39
C ASP A 145 -4.46 8.45 -25.30
N SER A 146 -4.11 9.01 -24.14
CA SER A 146 -3.51 8.28 -23.02
C SER A 146 -4.47 8.17 -21.84
N TRP A 147 -4.40 7.06 -21.14
CA TRP A 147 -5.14 6.89 -19.89
C TRP A 147 -4.23 7.29 -18.74
N ALA A 148 -4.68 8.22 -17.91
CA ALA A 148 -3.97 8.57 -16.70
C ALA A 148 -4.50 7.75 -15.52
N MET A 149 -3.59 7.30 -14.66
CA MET A 149 -3.97 6.80 -13.34
C MET A 149 -4.51 7.99 -12.52
N ASN A 150 -5.65 7.84 -11.86
CA ASN A 150 -6.11 8.85 -10.92
C ASN A 150 -5.21 8.81 -9.67
N GLU A 151 -4.62 9.95 -9.37
CA GLU A 151 -3.95 10.23 -8.12
C GLU A 151 -4.91 11.06 -7.26
N TYR A 152 -5.25 10.52 -6.10
CA TYR A 152 -6.06 11.20 -5.11
C TYR A 152 -5.10 11.81 -4.09
N GLN A 153 -5.24 13.11 -3.85
CA GLN A 153 -4.36 13.87 -2.97
C GLN A 153 -5.11 14.34 -1.74
N GLY A 154 -4.42 14.43 -0.61
CA GLY A 154 -4.98 14.98 0.62
C GLY A 154 -6.13 14.13 1.19
N LEU A 155 -6.10 12.81 0.99
CA LEU A 155 -7.05 11.90 1.61
C LEU A 155 -6.87 11.95 3.13
N LYS A 156 -7.86 12.52 3.81
CA LYS A 156 -7.72 12.90 5.22
C LYS A 156 -8.17 11.80 6.16
N HIS A 157 -7.38 11.57 7.19
CA HIS A 157 -7.72 10.76 8.34
C HIS A 157 -7.59 11.59 9.61
N ILE A 158 -8.65 11.64 10.40
CA ILE A 158 -8.61 12.23 11.73
C ILE A 158 -8.53 11.08 12.73
N LEU A 159 -7.41 10.97 13.45
CA LEU A 159 -7.18 9.93 14.45
C LEU A 159 -7.10 10.56 15.84
N LYS A 160 -7.48 9.83 16.88
CA LYS A 160 -7.19 10.24 18.26
C LYS A 160 -5.68 10.29 18.49
N THR A 161 -5.24 11.20 19.35
CA THR A 161 -3.85 11.19 19.85
C THR A 161 -3.56 9.84 20.54
N PRO A 162 -2.51 9.10 20.15
CA PRO A 162 -2.20 7.81 20.76
C PRO A 162 -1.86 7.92 22.24
N THR A 163 -2.27 6.92 23.01
CA THR A 163 -1.91 6.78 24.43
C THR A 163 -0.52 6.15 24.60
N ASP A 164 0.10 6.35 25.77
CA ASP A 164 1.37 5.67 26.15
C ASP A 164 1.30 4.15 26.00
N ALA A 165 0.16 3.54 26.34
CA ALA A 165 -0.04 2.10 26.21
C ALA A 165 0.02 1.65 24.74
N GLN A 166 -0.57 2.44 23.84
CA GLN A 166 -0.55 2.19 22.40
C GLN A 166 0.85 2.37 21.81
N TYR A 167 1.59 3.42 22.21
CA TYR A 167 3.01 3.58 21.84
C TYR A 167 3.86 2.40 22.30
N LYS A 168 3.68 1.92 23.54
CA LYS A 168 4.38 0.74 24.05
C LYS A 168 4.08 -0.50 23.21
N ARG A 169 2.81 -0.74 22.86
CA ARG A 169 2.41 -1.88 22.01
C ARG A 169 3.06 -1.81 20.62
N TYR A 170 3.06 -0.63 20.00
CA TYR A 170 3.76 -0.42 18.72
C TYR A 170 5.26 -0.68 18.84
N ASN A 171 5.94 -0.06 19.81
CA ASN A 171 7.39 -0.19 20.01
C ASN A 171 7.80 -1.64 20.32
N GLN A 172 6.98 -2.38 21.04
CA GLN A 172 7.21 -3.79 21.32
C GLN A 172 7.17 -4.63 20.04
N GLU A 173 6.19 -4.40 19.15
CA GLU A 173 6.11 -5.18 17.90
C GLU A 173 7.16 -4.73 16.86
N SER A 174 7.44 -3.43 16.76
CA SER A 174 8.42 -2.90 15.80
C SER A 174 9.86 -3.29 16.11
N SER A 175 10.18 -3.54 17.38
CA SER A 175 11.49 -4.04 17.83
C SER A 175 11.65 -5.55 17.72
N ARG A 176 10.60 -6.28 17.35
CA ARG A 176 10.62 -7.73 17.26
C ARG A 176 11.55 -8.20 16.13
N SER A 177 12.43 -9.12 16.48
CA SER A 177 13.36 -9.74 15.53
C SER A 177 13.53 -11.23 15.80
N ILE A 178 13.90 -11.95 14.76
CA ILE A 178 14.16 -13.39 14.78
C ILE A 178 15.60 -13.60 14.31
N VAL A 179 16.45 -14.16 15.17
CA VAL A 179 17.81 -14.53 14.80
C VAL A 179 17.79 -15.93 14.18
N VAL A 180 18.24 -16.03 12.93
CA VAL A 180 18.35 -17.25 12.14
C VAL A 180 19.82 -17.50 11.81
N GLY A 181 20.36 -18.66 12.18
CA GLY A 181 21.76 -19.02 11.94
C GLY A 181 22.59 -19.18 13.22
N GLY A 182 23.75 -19.83 13.09
CA GLY A 182 24.68 -20.12 14.20
C GLY A 182 25.74 -19.02 14.39
N SER A 183 26.69 -19.27 15.30
CA SER A 183 27.74 -18.33 15.74
C SER A 183 28.66 -17.75 14.65
N ARG A 184 28.64 -18.29 13.43
CA ARG A 184 29.51 -17.89 12.30
C ARG A 184 28.78 -17.15 11.17
N SER A 185 27.45 -17.16 11.13
CA SER A 185 26.66 -16.51 10.07
C SER A 185 25.25 -16.18 10.61
N GLY A 186 25.17 -15.24 11.54
CA GLY A 186 23.91 -14.77 12.09
C GLY A 186 23.16 -13.89 11.09
N LYS A 187 21.93 -14.27 10.76
CA LYS A 187 20.96 -13.48 10.00
C LYS A 187 19.86 -13.05 10.95
N THR A 188 19.64 -11.76 11.12
CA THR A 188 18.50 -11.24 11.90
C THR A 188 17.39 -10.82 10.96
N ILE A 189 16.18 -11.36 11.16
CA ILE A 189 14.98 -11.00 10.42
C ILE A 189 14.14 -10.08 11.31
N TYR A 190 13.86 -8.86 10.87
CA TYR A 190 12.96 -7.95 11.56
C TYR A 190 11.55 -8.14 11.02
N THR A 191 10.60 -8.41 11.92
CA THR A 191 9.19 -8.55 11.58
C THR A 191 8.54 -7.19 11.74
N GLY A 192 8.06 -6.58 10.65
CA GLY A 192 7.42 -5.25 10.73
C GLY A 192 6.11 -5.27 11.54
N ALA A 193 5.74 -4.12 12.11
CA ALA A 193 4.56 -3.96 12.97
C ALA A 193 3.22 -3.74 12.22
N HIS A 194 3.13 -4.15 10.94
CA HIS A 194 2.03 -3.80 10.04
C HIS A 194 0.64 -4.16 10.60
N ALA A 195 0.47 -5.37 11.13
CA ALA A 195 -0.81 -5.82 11.69
C ALA A 195 -1.23 -4.99 12.92
N VAL A 196 -0.27 -4.73 13.82
CA VAL A 196 -0.51 -3.92 15.02
C VAL A 196 -0.87 -2.48 14.66
N LEU A 197 -0.24 -1.90 13.63
CA LEU A 197 -0.57 -0.57 13.13
C LEU A 197 -2.00 -0.51 12.57
N CYS A 198 -2.45 -1.55 11.87
CA CYS A 198 -3.83 -1.62 11.37
C CYS A 198 -4.84 -1.71 12.52
N ASP A 199 -4.54 -2.48 13.56
CA ASP A 199 -5.42 -2.58 14.74
C ASP A 199 -5.42 -1.27 15.55
N LEU A 200 -4.27 -0.60 15.66
CA LEU A 200 -4.15 0.74 16.25
C LEU A 200 -4.97 1.78 15.48
N TYR A 201 -4.93 1.74 14.14
CA TYR A 201 -5.77 2.59 13.31
C TYR A 201 -7.24 2.42 13.67
N ASP A 202 -7.72 1.16 13.74
CA ASP A 202 -9.11 0.89 14.06
C ASP A 202 -9.48 1.44 15.45
N GLU A 203 -8.60 1.35 16.45
CA GLU A 203 -8.83 1.94 17.77
C GLU A 203 -8.91 3.48 17.76
N LEU A 204 -8.11 4.12 16.92
CA LEU A 204 -7.86 5.57 16.96
C LEU A 204 -8.73 6.37 15.98
N ILE A 205 -9.22 5.77 14.90
CA ILE A 205 -9.92 6.50 13.83
C ILE A 205 -11.21 7.19 14.33
N LEU A 206 -11.37 8.47 13.97
CA LEU A 206 -12.53 9.31 14.28
C LEU A 206 -13.36 9.61 13.03
N SER A 207 -12.72 10.07 11.96
CA SER A 207 -13.37 10.40 10.70
C SER A 207 -12.37 10.34 9.53
N VAL A 208 -12.90 10.35 8.31
CA VAL A 208 -12.12 10.43 7.08
C VAL A 208 -12.80 11.35 6.07
N GLU A 209 -12.01 11.99 5.21
CA GLU A 209 -12.51 12.80 4.09
C GLU A 209 -11.84 12.33 2.78
N GLY A 210 -12.53 12.50 1.65
CA GLY A 210 -12.04 12.03 0.35
C GLY A 210 -12.35 10.56 0.01
N TYR A 211 -13.05 9.83 0.88
CA TYR A 211 -13.37 8.40 0.68
C TYR A 211 -14.86 8.15 0.49
N SER A 212 -15.18 7.14 -0.31
CA SER A 212 -16.54 6.65 -0.53
C SER A 212 -16.61 5.13 -0.69
N VAL A 213 -17.81 4.59 -0.54
CA VAL A 213 -18.19 3.24 -0.92
C VAL A 213 -19.46 3.35 -1.76
N ASP A 214 -19.41 2.83 -2.98
CA ASP A 214 -20.51 2.93 -3.95
C ASP A 214 -20.96 4.38 -4.17
N GLY A 215 -19.98 5.29 -4.26
CA GLY A 215 -20.19 6.73 -4.42
C GLY A 215 -20.77 7.47 -3.20
N LYS A 216 -20.98 6.79 -2.06
CA LYS A 216 -21.45 7.43 -0.82
C LYS A 216 -20.28 7.69 0.12
N PRO A 217 -20.13 8.91 0.67
CA PRO A 217 -19.11 9.20 1.66
C PRO A 217 -19.17 8.25 2.86
N LEU A 218 -18.01 7.93 3.43
CA LEU A 218 -17.92 7.22 4.70
C LEU A 218 -18.33 8.16 5.84
N THR A 219 -19.32 7.78 6.65
CA THR A 219 -19.90 8.70 7.66
C THR A 219 -19.81 8.21 9.10
N SER A 220 -19.56 6.92 9.34
CA SER A 220 -19.42 6.36 10.68
C SER A 220 -18.09 5.64 10.89
N VAL A 221 -17.62 5.62 12.12
CA VAL A 221 -16.38 4.94 12.53
C VAL A 221 -16.45 3.43 12.20
N GLU A 222 -17.59 2.80 12.41
CA GLU A 222 -17.80 1.38 12.10
C GLU A 222 -17.67 1.11 10.59
N GLN A 223 -18.24 2.00 9.77
CA GLN A 223 -18.13 1.90 8.32
C GLN A 223 -16.68 2.11 7.86
N ILE A 224 -15.98 3.10 8.42
CA ILE A 224 -14.57 3.35 8.12
C ILE A 224 -13.72 2.12 8.47
N ARG A 225 -13.89 1.56 9.66
CA ARG A 225 -13.19 0.34 10.09
C ARG A 225 -13.50 -0.85 9.18
N ALA A 226 -14.74 -1.01 8.73
CA ALA A 226 -15.11 -2.14 7.89
C ALA A 226 -14.59 -2.01 6.45
N GLU A 227 -14.63 -0.79 5.89
CA GLU A 227 -14.47 -0.58 4.46
C GLU A 227 -13.08 -0.09 4.06
N MET A 228 -12.37 0.60 4.95
CA MET A 228 -11.06 1.18 4.65
C MET A 228 -10.05 0.10 4.25
N ASP A 229 -9.33 0.36 3.16
CA ASP A 229 -8.28 -0.50 2.65
C ASP A 229 -7.15 -0.65 3.68
N LEU A 230 -6.68 -1.89 3.91
CA LEU A 230 -5.75 -2.17 5.00
C LEU A 230 -4.41 -1.44 4.80
N HIS A 231 -3.99 -1.17 3.56
CA HIS A 231 -2.78 -0.41 3.30
C HIS A 231 -2.94 1.06 3.67
N HIS A 232 -4.14 1.65 3.48
CA HIS A 232 -4.42 3.02 3.94
C HIS A 232 -4.42 3.10 5.47
N LYS A 233 -5.02 2.11 6.15
CA LYS A 233 -4.97 2.01 7.62
C LYS A 233 -3.53 1.95 8.12
N PHE A 234 -2.73 1.07 7.50
CA PHE A 234 -1.31 0.95 7.81
C PHE A 234 -0.57 2.27 7.58
N SER A 235 -0.69 2.89 6.41
CA SER A 235 0.00 4.14 6.08
C SER A 235 -0.37 5.27 7.04
N ALA A 236 -1.66 5.45 7.34
CA ALA A 236 -2.12 6.50 8.25
C ALA A 236 -1.60 6.28 9.69
N ALA A 237 -1.66 5.06 10.20
CA ALA A 237 -1.10 4.75 11.52
C ALA A 237 0.44 4.84 11.51
N GLN A 238 1.11 4.43 10.43
CA GLN A 238 2.56 4.50 10.34
C GLN A 238 3.04 5.96 10.43
N GLU A 239 2.35 6.89 9.76
CA GLU A 239 2.61 8.33 9.83
C GLU A 239 2.41 8.85 11.26
N LEU A 240 1.29 8.50 11.90
CA LEU A 240 0.98 8.91 13.27
C LEU A 240 2.02 8.46 14.31
N PHE A 241 2.51 7.22 14.19
CA PHE A 241 3.46 6.65 15.14
C PHE A 241 4.94 6.90 14.76
N ASN A 242 5.21 7.30 13.52
CA ASN A 242 6.56 7.51 13.01
C ASN A 242 6.59 8.56 11.87
N PRO A 243 6.31 9.83 12.16
CA PRO A 243 6.18 10.89 11.15
C PRO A 243 7.50 11.23 10.42
N ASN A 244 8.64 10.75 10.93
CA ASN A 244 9.96 10.88 10.29
C ASN A 244 10.51 9.51 9.83
N GLY A 245 9.65 8.49 9.84
CA GLY A 245 9.97 7.08 9.66
C GLY A 245 10.12 6.61 8.24
N THR A 246 9.81 7.46 7.27
CA THR A 246 10.08 7.24 5.85
C THR A 246 11.59 7.22 5.68
N VAL A 247 12.22 6.10 6.03
CA VAL A 247 13.58 5.79 5.63
C VAL A 247 13.61 6.01 4.13
N SER A 248 14.29 7.08 3.69
CA SER A 248 14.54 7.36 2.29
C SER A 248 15.01 6.07 1.63
N THR A 249 14.16 5.48 0.79
CA THR A 249 14.48 4.31 -0.03
C THR A 249 15.55 4.60 -1.09
N GLU A 250 16.16 5.78 -1.06
CA GLU A 250 17.17 6.25 -2.03
C GLU A 250 18.62 6.17 -1.54
N ALA A 251 18.90 5.72 -0.32
CA ALA A 251 20.27 5.65 0.21
C ALA A 251 20.94 4.26 0.09
N ALA A 252 20.82 3.60 -1.07
CA ALA A 252 21.55 2.36 -1.36
C ALA A 252 22.21 2.31 -2.75
N GLU A 253 22.41 3.47 -3.39
CA GLU A 253 23.28 3.61 -4.56
C GLU A 253 24.26 4.76 -4.33
N GLN A 254 25.22 4.56 -3.43
CA GLN A 254 26.52 5.24 -3.42
C GLN A 254 27.41 4.64 -2.33
N GLU A 255 28.16 3.61 -2.69
CA GLU A 255 29.56 3.38 -2.30
C GLU A 255 30.21 2.37 -3.25
#